data_AF-A0A317JNL4-F1
#
_entry.id   AF-A0A317JNL4-F1
#
_cell.length_a   1.000
_cell.length_b   1.000
_cell.length_c   1.000
_cell.angle_alpha   90.00
_cell.angle_beta   90.00
_cell.angle_gamma   90.00
#
_symmetry.space_group_name_H-M   'P 1'
#
loop_
_entity.id
_entity.type
_entity.pdbx_description
1 polymer ?
#
loop_
_entity_poly.entity_id
_entity_poly.type
_entity_poly.pdbx_seq_one_letter_code
_entity_poly.pdbx_strand_id
1 'polypeptide(L)'
;MRQSWKKIVVAILLASGNFAFTHIVYLRTAPLSRNRSHQQPIAFVSTVSDEVLRRPVTRTIWQMLEAGEPVYPGEAVKTSSKGEVSLEFVGTKKRLDVEPDSMVVLTRHGSEIAMDLLDGGVFVGQASGSQEA
;
A
#
# COMPACT_ATOMS: atom_id res chain seq x y z
N MET A 1 -52.97 3.47 23.19
CA MET A 1 -51.76 2.61 23.09
C MET A 1 -51.54 1.97 21.72
N ARG A 2 -52.57 1.48 21.01
CA ARG A 2 -52.43 0.82 19.67
C ARG A 2 -51.80 1.68 18.55
N GLN A 3 -52.00 3.00 18.54
CA GLN A 3 -51.42 3.88 17.52
C GLN A 3 -49.92 4.15 17.73
N SER A 4 -49.46 4.20 18.98
CA SER A 4 -48.03 4.38 19.30
C SER A 4 -47.20 3.17 18.91
N TRP A 5 -47.75 1.97 19.03
CA TRP A 5 -47.09 0.73 18.60
C TRP A 5 -46.78 0.70 17.10
N LYS A 6 -47.72 1.16 16.26
CA LYS A 6 -47.51 1.24 14.81
C LYS A 6 -46.34 2.17 14.46
N LYS A 7 -46.20 3.30 15.18
CA LYS A 7 -45.09 4.25 14.98
C LYS A 7 -43.74 3.64 15.39
N ILE A 8 -43.71 2.86 16.48
CA ILE A 8 -42.49 2.18 16.94
C ILE A 8 -42.04 1.12 15.92
N VAL A 9 -42.97 0.32 15.39
CA VAL A 9 -42.65 -0.69 14.36
C VAL A 9 -42.08 -0.04 13.11
N VAL A 10 -42.67 1.07 12.64
CA VAL A 10 -42.14 1.82 11.50
C VAL A 10 -40.74 2.37 11.77
N ALA A 11 -40.48 2.89 12.98
CA ALA A 11 -39.15 3.38 13.36
C ALA A 11 -38.10 2.26 13.39
N ILE A 12 -38.45 1.07 13.89
CA ILE A 12 -37.55 -0.09 13.91
C ILE A 12 -37.22 -0.56 12.49
N LEU A 13 -38.21 -0.59 11.59
CA LEU A 13 -38.01 -0.94 10.18
C LEU A 13 -37.10 0.06 9.46
N LEU A 14 -37.26 1.36 9.72
CA LEU A 14 -36.39 2.39 9.16
C LEU A 14 -34.96 2.29 9.68
N ALA A 15 -34.78 2.07 11.00
CA ALA A 15 -33.45 1.93 11.59
C ALA A 15 -32.72 0.67 11.10
N SER A 16 -33.40 -0.47 11.09
CA SER A 16 -32.83 -1.74 10.60
C SER A 16 -32.56 -1.71 9.09
N GLY A 17 -33.41 -1.04 8.31
CA GLY A 17 -33.19 -0.84 6.88
C GLY A 17 -31.93 -0.01 6.59
N ASN A 18 -31.70 1.07 7.35
CA ASN A 18 -30.50 1.89 7.19
C ASN A 18 -29.22 1.10 7.56
N PHE A 19 -29.28 0.32 8.64
CA PHE A 19 -28.17 -0.54 9.05
C PHE A 19 -27.85 -1.61 8.00
N ALA A 20 -28.87 -2.33 7.51
CA ALA A 20 -28.70 -3.35 6.48
C ALA A 20 -28.18 -2.77 5.17
N PHE A 21 -28.70 -1.61 4.74
CA PHE A 21 -28.22 -0.91 3.55
C PHE A 21 -26.75 -0.51 3.69
N THR A 22 -26.38 0.10 4.82
CA THR A 22 -24.98 0.48 5.09
C THR A 22 -24.07 -0.76 5.12
N HIS A 23 -24.52 -1.85 5.73
CA HIS A 23 -23.75 -3.09 5.79
C HIS A 23 -23.57 -3.75 4.41
N ILE A 24 -24.63 -3.77 3.58
CA ILE A 24 -24.56 -4.27 2.20
C ILE A 24 -23.60 -3.42 1.36
N VAL A 25 -23.69 -2.09 1.48
CA VAL A 25 -22.77 -1.18 0.78
C VAL A 25 -21.33 -1.44 1.24
N TYR A 26 -21.09 -1.53 2.55
CA TYR A 26 -19.78 -1.86 3.10
C TYR A 26 -19.23 -3.18 2.57
N LEU A 27 -20.02 -4.25 2.56
CA LEU A 27 -19.59 -5.55 2.02
C LEU A 27 -19.34 -5.52 0.51
N ARG A 28 -20.05 -4.66 -0.23
CA ARG A 28 -19.85 -4.50 -1.68
C ARG A 28 -18.69 -3.57 -2.04
N THR A 29 -18.36 -2.60 -1.19
CA THR A 29 -17.26 -1.64 -1.44
C THR A 29 -15.95 -2.02 -0.76
N ALA A 30 -15.99 -2.75 0.36
CA ALA A 30 -14.80 -3.32 1.01
C ALA A 30 -13.89 -4.15 0.06
N PRO A 31 -14.41 -4.96 -0.90
CA PRO A 31 -13.55 -5.67 -1.84
C PRO A 31 -12.85 -4.75 -2.87
N LEU A 32 -13.25 -3.47 -3.02
CA LEU A 32 -12.61 -2.54 -3.96
C LEU A 32 -11.24 -2.02 -3.48
N SER A 33 -10.87 -2.24 -2.22
CA SER A 33 -9.50 -1.93 -1.72
C SER A 33 -8.49 -3.06 -1.97
N ARG A 34 -8.90 -4.17 -2.58
CA ARG A 34 -8.00 -5.28 -2.97
C ARG A 34 -7.94 -5.44 -4.48
N ASN A 35 -7.94 -4.32 -5.21
CA ASN A 35 -7.71 -4.31 -6.65
C ASN A 35 -6.22 -4.58 -6.92
N ARG A 36 -5.82 -5.83 -6.65
CA ARG A 36 -4.61 -6.44 -7.18
C ARG A 36 -4.81 -6.46 -8.69
N SER A 37 -4.29 -5.44 -9.37
CA SER A 37 -3.78 -5.64 -10.72
C SER A 37 -3.05 -6.98 -10.72
N HIS A 38 -3.32 -7.88 -11.68
CA HIS A 38 -2.69 -9.20 -11.79
C HIS A 38 -1.15 -9.13 -11.97
N GLN A 39 -0.55 -7.98 -11.72
CA GLN A 39 0.88 -7.73 -11.67
C GLN A 39 1.47 -8.34 -10.40
N GLN A 40 2.48 -9.18 -10.61
CA GLN A 40 3.31 -9.69 -9.54
C GLN A 40 4.09 -8.54 -8.89
N PRO A 41 4.30 -8.57 -7.57
CA PRO A 41 5.14 -7.59 -6.89
C PRO A 41 6.56 -7.61 -7.45
N ILE A 42 7.18 -6.43 -7.52
CA ILE A 42 8.59 -6.26 -7.92
C ILE A 42 9.50 -6.48 -6.72
N ALA A 43 9.11 -5.94 -5.57
CA ALA A 43 9.88 -6.00 -4.34
C ALA A 43 8.96 -6.11 -3.13
N PHE A 44 9.54 -6.51 -2.00
CA PHE A 44 8.94 -6.41 -0.69
C PHE A 44 9.72 -5.43 0.17
N VAL A 45 9.01 -4.69 1.01
CA VAL A 45 9.65 -3.79 1.96
C VAL A 45 10.29 -4.62 3.07
N SER A 46 11.61 -4.58 3.18
CA SER A 46 12.36 -5.29 4.21
C SER A 46 12.37 -4.50 5.53
N THR A 47 12.79 -3.23 5.46
CA THR A 47 12.89 -2.34 6.62
C THR A 47 12.37 -0.96 6.26
N VAL A 48 11.69 -0.32 7.21
CA VAL A 48 11.24 1.08 7.11
C VAL A 48 11.74 1.82 8.35
N SER A 49 12.39 2.96 8.14
CA SER A 49 12.71 3.93 9.17
C SER A 49 11.88 5.19 8.92
N ASP A 50 11.24 5.70 9.97
CA ASP A 50 10.43 6.93 9.96
C ASP A 50 9.34 6.96 8.85
N GLU A 51 8.88 8.15 8.45
CA GLU A 51 7.82 8.32 7.47
C GLU A 51 8.28 8.01 6.04
N VAL A 52 7.69 6.96 5.46
CA VAL A 52 7.86 6.56 4.07
C VAL A 52 6.49 6.39 3.43
N LEU A 53 6.31 7.01 2.26
CA LEU A 53 5.05 7.06 1.55
C LEU A 53 5.17 6.35 0.21
N ARG A 54 4.14 5.59 -0.17
CA ARG A 54 3.96 5.07 -1.52
C ARG A 54 2.79 5.75 -2.23
N ARG A 55 2.90 5.87 -3.55
CA ARG A 55 1.79 6.23 -4.44
C ARG A 55 1.49 5.06 -5.37
N PRO A 56 0.39 4.32 -5.12
CA PRO A 56 -0.03 3.24 -6.00
C PRO A 56 -0.38 3.75 -7.40
N VAL A 57 -0.15 2.95 -8.44
CA VAL A 57 -0.53 3.33 -9.83
C VAL A 57 -2.02 3.64 -9.96
N THR A 58 -2.85 2.97 -9.17
CA THR A 58 -4.32 3.07 -9.25
C THR A 58 -4.88 4.30 -8.53
N ARG A 59 -4.06 5.03 -7.75
CA ARG A 59 -4.52 6.11 -6.87
C ARG A 59 -3.52 7.26 -6.83
N THR A 60 -4.02 8.49 -6.89
CA THR A 60 -3.17 9.69 -6.80
C THR A 60 -2.65 9.96 -5.38
N ILE A 61 -3.28 9.36 -4.37
CA ILE A 61 -3.02 9.65 -2.96
C ILE A 61 -1.81 8.87 -2.45
N TRP A 62 -0.93 9.59 -1.75
CA TRP A 62 0.18 9.02 -0.99
C TRP A 62 -0.33 8.29 0.25
N GLN A 63 0.18 7.09 0.48
CA GLN A 63 -0.19 6.22 1.60
C GLN A 63 1.08 5.79 2.32
N MET A 64 0.99 5.59 3.64
CA MET A 64 2.11 5.05 4.42
C MET A 64 2.52 3.69 3.87
N LEU A 65 3.83 3.47 3.77
CA LEU A 65 4.42 2.20 3.39
C LEU A 65 4.99 1.51 4.63
N GLU A 66 4.60 0.26 4.86
CA GLU A 66 5.02 -0.51 6.04
C GLU A 66 5.94 -1.67 5.68
N ALA A 67 6.72 -2.15 6.66
CA ALA A 67 7.57 -3.32 6.49
C ALA A 67 6.74 -4.57 6.17
N GLY A 68 7.23 -5.39 5.25
CA GLY A 68 6.56 -6.58 4.74
C GLY A 68 5.53 -6.31 3.64
N GLU A 69 5.22 -5.05 3.33
CA GLU A 69 4.31 -4.74 2.23
C GLU A 69 4.93 -5.00 0.85
N PRO A 70 4.14 -5.47 -0.14
CA PRO A 70 4.59 -5.57 -1.52
C PRO A 70 4.63 -4.19 -2.21
N VAL A 71 5.62 -4.00 -3.07
CA VAL A 71 5.73 -2.87 -4.01
C VAL A 71 5.49 -3.38 -5.43
N TYR A 72 4.57 -2.75 -6.14
CA TYR A 72 4.14 -3.16 -7.48
C TYR A 72 4.79 -2.33 -8.60
N PRO A 73 4.82 -2.84 -9.84
CA PRO A 73 5.28 -2.05 -10.99
C PRO A 73 4.51 -0.74 -11.17
N GLY A 74 5.26 0.34 -11.38
CA GLY A 74 4.78 1.71 -11.58
C GLY A 74 4.51 2.48 -10.28
N GLU A 75 4.66 1.85 -9.11
CA GLU A 75 4.48 2.56 -7.85
C GLU A 75 5.66 3.49 -7.55
N ALA A 76 5.34 4.68 -7.04
CA ALA A 76 6.34 5.61 -6.56
C ALA A 76 6.52 5.44 -5.05
N VAL A 77 7.76 5.45 -4.57
CA VAL A 77 8.10 5.43 -3.15
C VAL A 77 8.85 6.72 -2.85
N LYS A 78 8.45 7.40 -1.77
CA LYS A 78 9.01 8.65 -1.30
C LYS A 78 9.40 8.52 0.17
N THR A 79 10.62 8.90 0.49
CA THR A 79 11.10 8.99 1.87
C THR A 79 11.00 10.44 2.37
N SER A 80 10.81 10.59 3.68
CA SER A 80 10.94 11.88 4.38
C SER A 80 12.40 12.21 4.68
N SER A 81 12.67 13.34 5.32
CA SER A 81 14.04 13.80 5.65
C SER A 81 14.79 12.92 6.66
N LYS A 82 14.09 12.01 7.33
CA LYS A 82 14.66 10.96 8.17
C LYS A 82 14.21 9.57 7.74
N GLY A 83 13.44 9.51 6.66
CA GLY A 83 12.85 8.30 6.15
C GLY A 83 13.88 7.47 5.41
N GLU A 84 13.97 6.20 5.72
CA GLU A 84 14.79 5.26 4.95
C GLU A 84 13.96 4.03 4.68
N VAL A 85 14.07 3.47 3.49
CA VAL A 85 13.38 2.23 3.16
C VAL A 85 14.28 1.29 2.40
N SER A 86 14.18 0.02 2.78
CA SER A 86 14.83 -1.05 2.08
C SER A 86 13.83 -1.93 1.36
N LEU A 87 14.08 -2.17 0.08
CA LEU A 87 13.25 -2.98 -0.79
C LEU A 87 14.04 -4.20 -1.26
N GLU A 88 13.51 -5.40 -1.05
CA GLU A 88 14.10 -6.65 -1.51
C GLU A 88 13.36 -7.15 -2.76
N PHE A 89 14.09 -7.31 -3.87
CA PHE A 89 13.50 -7.69 -5.15
C PHE A 89 13.08 -9.15 -5.21
N VAL A 90 11.84 -9.41 -5.62
CA VAL A 90 11.23 -10.75 -5.64
C VAL A 90 12.03 -11.72 -6.50
N GLY A 91 12.36 -12.88 -5.93
CA GLY A 91 13.10 -13.94 -6.63
C GLY A 91 14.59 -13.66 -6.80
N THR A 92 15.11 -12.59 -6.19
CA THR A 92 16.53 -12.25 -6.21
C THR A 92 17.02 -11.97 -4.80
N LYS A 93 18.34 -12.01 -4.60
CA LYS A 93 18.97 -11.50 -3.38
C LYS A 93 19.41 -10.05 -3.54
N LYS A 94 18.70 -9.24 -4.34
CA LYS A 94 19.06 -7.83 -4.53
C LYS A 94 18.22 -6.96 -3.61
N ARG A 95 18.87 -5.96 -3.03
CA ARG A 95 18.28 -4.99 -2.13
C ARG A 95 18.50 -3.58 -2.69
N LEU A 96 17.49 -2.75 -2.57
CA LEU A 96 17.53 -1.32 -2.87
C LEU A 96 17.26 -0.57 -1.59
N ASP A 97 18.24 0.19 -1.13
CA ASP A 97 18.11 1.10 -0.01
C ASP A 97 17.87 2.51 -0.56
N VAL A 98 16.78 3.12 -0.14
CA VAL A 98 16.38 4.47 -0.54
C VAL A 98 16.71 5.40 0.62
N GLU A 99 17.56 6.38 0.35
CA GLU A 99 18.04 7.33 1.35
C GLU A 99 16.94 8.33 1.75
N PRO A 100 17.17 9.17 2.77
CA PRO A 100 16.26 10.26 3.10
C PRO A 100 16.06 11.25 1.95
N ASP A 101 14.94 11.97 1.99
CA ASP A 101 14.55 12.98 0.99
C ASP A 101 14.61 12.48 -0.47
N SER A 102 14.29 11.20 -0.67
CA SER A 102 14.42 10.55 -1.97
C SER A 102 13.07 10.13 -2.53
N MET A 103 12.97 10.08 -3.86
CA MET A 103 11.78 9.59 -4.54
C MET A 103 12.17 8.71 -5.71
N VAL A 104 11.65 7.48 -5.71
CA VAL A 104 11.92 6.45 -6.71
C VAL A 104 10.64 5.92 -7.32
N VAL A 105 10.70 5.48 -8.58
CA VAL A 105 9.62 4.75 -9.25
C VAL A 105 10.20 3.44 -9.79
N LEU A 106 9.58 2.32 -9.43
CA LEU A 106 10.02 1.00 -9.91
C LEU A 106 9.12 0.53 -11.04
N THR A 107 9.66 0.26 -12.22
CA THR A 107 8.92 -0.22 -13.39
C THR A 107 9.43 -1.59 -13.83
N ARG A 108 8.58 -2.35 -14.53
CA ARG A 108 8.97 -3.65 -15.12
C ARG A 108 8.70 -3.63 -16.61
N HIS A 109 9.73 -3.93 -17.39
CA HIS A 109 9.68 -4.08 -18.84
C HIS A 109 10.09 -5.51 -19.20
N GLY A 110 9.10 -6.40 -19.35
CA GLY A 110 9.35 -7.82 -19.58
C GLY A 110 10.08 -8.46 -18.39
N SER A 111 11.30 -8.93 -18.61
CA SER A 111 12.18 -9.51 -17.58
C SER A 111 13.04 -8.48 -16.84
N GLU A 112 13.09 -7.24 -17.32
CA GLU A 112 13.93 -6.19 -16.75
C GLU A 112 13.15 -5.35 -15.75
N ILE A 113 13.82 -4.99 -14.66
CA ILE A 113 13.33 -4.04 -13.66
C ILE A 113 14.12 -2.75 -13.90
N ALA A 114 13.40 -1.67 -14.16
CA ALA A 114 13.96 -0.34 -14.28
C ALA A 114 13.55 0.50 -13.06
N MET A 115 14.39 1.47 -12.72
CA MET A 115 14.19 2.37 -11.61
C MET A 115 14.44 3.80 -12.07
N ASP A 116 13.44 4.65 -11.90
CA ASP A 116 13.59 6.08 -12.10
C ASP A 116 13.83 6.73 -10.73
N LEU A 117 15.00 7.35 -10.55
CA LEU A 117 15.30 8.21 -9.42
C LEU A 117 14.88 9.63 -9.79
N LEU A 118 13.89 10.17 -9.07
CA LEU A 118 13.39 11.51 -9.30
C LEU A 118 14.06 12.55 -8.39
N ASP A 119 14.41 12.15 -7.17
CA ASP A 119 15.09 13.01 -6.18
C ASP A 119 15.89 12.15 -5.18
N GLY A 120 16.92 12.75 -4.59
CA GLY A 120 17.73 12.15 -3.53
C GLY A 120 18.72 11.07 -3.99
N GLY A 121 18.88 10.03 -3.17
CA GLY A 121 19.92 9.00 -3.29
C GLY A 121 19.39 7.58 -3.09
N VAL A 122 20.05 6.63 -3.75
CA VAL A 122 19.72 5.21 -3.68
C VAL A 122 20.99 4.37 -3.70
N PHE A 123 20.97 3.29 -2.93
CA PHE A 123 22.02 2.29 -2.89
C PHE A 123 21.47 0.93 -3.34
N VAL A 124 22.14 0.31 -4.32
CA VAL A 124 21.78 -1.02 -4.82
C VAL A 124 22.84 -2.02 -4.34
N GLY A 125 22.41 -2.96 -3.51
CA GLY A 125 23.28 -3.98 -2.92
C GLY A 125 22.75 -5.40 -3.14
N GLN A 126 23.50 -6.37 -2.62
CA GLN A 126 22.96 -7.69 -2.37
C GLN A 126 22.40 -7.75 -0.95
N ALA A 127 21.29 -8.46 -0.77
CA ALA A 127 20.77 -8.89 0.51
C ALA A 127 21.78 -9.88 1.11
N SER A 128 22.81 -9.32 1.75
CA SER A 128 23.67 -10.05 2.65
C SER A 128 22.81 -10.45 3.84
N GLY A 129 22.45 -11.73 3.93
CA GLY A 129 22.01 -12.28 5.20
C GLY A 129 23.10 -11.97 6.22
N SER A 130 22.76 -11.20 7.24
CA SER A 130 23.51 -11.05 8.50
C SER A 130 25.03 -11.19 8.35
N GLN A 131 25.73 -10.09 8.07
CA GLN A 131 27.10 -9.96 8.53
C GLN A 131 27.04 -9.30 9.91
N GLU A 132 27.18 -10.14 10.93
CA GLU A 132 27.52 -9.74 12.30
C GLU A 132 28.86 -9.00 12.31
N ALA A 133 28.95 -7.97 13.16
CA ALA A 133 30.14 -7.61 13.92
C ALA A 133 29.70 -7.07 15.28
#